data_AF-H3BTL6-F1
#
_entry.id   AF-H3BTL6-F1
#
_cell.length_a   1.000
_cell.length_b   1.000
_cell.length_c   1.000
_cell.angle_alpha   90.00
_cell.angle_beta   90.00
_cell.angle_gamma   90.00
#
_symmetry.space_group_name_H-M   'P 1'
#
loop_
_entity.id
_entity.type
_entity.pdbx_description
1 polymer ?
#
loop_
_entity_poly.entity_id
_entity_poly.type
_entity_poly.pdbx_seq_one_letter_code
_entity_poly.pdbx_strand_id
1 'polypeptide(L)'
;MEGTAENPGINQRALQLLFSEVQEKASDWEYTITVSAAEIYNEVLRDLLGKEPQEKLEIRLCPDGSGQLYVPGLTEFQVQSVDDINKVFEFGHTNRTTEFTNLNEHSSRSHALLIVTVRGVDCSTGLRTTGKLNLVDLAGSERVGKSGAEGSRLREAQHINKSLSALGDVIAALRSRQGHVPFRNSKLTYLLQDSLSGDSKTLMVVQVSPVEKNTSETLYSLKFAERVRSVELGPGLRRAELGSWSSQEHLEWEPACQTPQPSARAHSAPSSGTSSRPGS
;
A
#
# COMPACT_ATOMS: atom_id res chain seq x y z
N MET A 1 -9.64 -9.98 2.42
CA MET A 1 -9.38 -9.11 3.59
C MET A 1 -10.50 -8.11 3.92
N GLU A 2 -11.33 -7.72 2.94
CA GLU A 2 -12.30 -6.62 3.09
C GLU A 2 -13.66 -7.01 3.70
N GLY A 3 -14.18 -8.21 3.42
CA GLY A 3 -15.51 -8.65 3.86
C GLY A 3 -16.65 -8.08 3.01
N THR A 4 -17.90 -8.27 3.45
CA THR A 4 -19.08 -7.61 2.84
C THR A 4 -19.51 -6.43 3.70
N ALA A 5 -20.42 -5.58 3.20
CA ALA A 5 -20.96 -4.46 3.98
C ALA A 5 -21.66 -4.93 5.27
N GLU A 6 -22.34 -6.07 5.21
CA GLU A 6 -23.05 -6.67 6.36
C GLU A 6 -22.10 -7.45 7.29
N ASN A 7 -20.96 -7.91 6.76
CA ASN A 7 -19.93 -8.59 7.54
C ASN A 7 -18.53 -8.07 7.17
N PRO A 8 -18.13 -6.92 7.74
CA PRO A 8 -16.81 -6.34 7.56
C PRO A 8 -15.67 -7.31 7.83
N GLY A 9 -14.63 -7.24 7.01
CA GLY A 9 -13.41 -8.03 7.14
C GLY A 9 -12.41 -7.43 8.12
N ILE A 10 -11.19 -7.96 8.10
CA ILE A 10 -10.11 -7.56 9.01
C ILE A 10 -9.74 -6.09 8.80
N ASN A 11 -9.72 -5.61 7.55
CA ASN A 11 -9.30 -4.24 7.24
C ASN A 11 -10.16 -3.19 7.97
N GLN A 12 -11.48 -3.26 7.80
CA GLN A 12 -12.42 -2.33 8.44
C GLN A 12 -12.43 -2.49 9.96
N ARG A 13 -12.45 -3.74 10.47
CA ARG A 13 -12.47 -4.00 11.92
C ARG A 13 -11.20 -3.51 12.62
N ALA A 14 -10.03 -3.71 12.02
CA ALA A 14 -8.75 -3.25 12.58
C ALA A 14 -8.69 -1.72 12.65
N LEU A 15 -9.17 -1.03 11.62
CA LEU A 15 -9.22 0.42 11.58
C LEU A 15 -10.25 0.99 12.56
N GLN A 16 -11.43 0.39 12.66
CA GLN A 16 -12.42 0.78 13.68
C GLN A 16 -11.85 0.66 15.10
N LEU A 17 -11.16 -0.44 15.39
CA LEU A 17 -10.49 -0.62 16.68
C LEU A 17 -9.38 0.42 16.90
N LEU A 18 -8.56 0.70 15.88
CA LEU A 18 -7.52 1.71 15.95
C LEU A 18 -8.08 3.10 16.32
N PHE A 19 -9.16 3.53 15.65
CA PHE A 19 -9.78 4.83 15.94
C PHE A 19 -10.42 4.86 17.34
N SER A 20 -11.03 3.76 17.79
CA SER A 20 -11.55 3.64 19.15
C SER A 20 -10.43 3.82 20.20
N GLU A 21 -9.29 3.17 19.99
CA GLU A 21 -8.12 3.26 20.89
C GLU A 21 -7.50 4.66 20.90
N VAL A 22 -7.44 5.31 19.73
CA VAL A 22 -6.93 6.68 19.58
C VAL A 22 -7.86 7.67 20.29
N GLN A 23 -9.17 7.49 20.18
CA GLN A 23 -10.14 8.34 20.85
C GLN A 23 -10.10 8.19 22.37
N GLU A 24 -9.92 6.97 22.88
CA GLU A 24 -9.79 6.70 24.32
C GLU A 24 -8.55 7.39 24.93
N LYS A 25 -7.47 7.52 24.15
CA LYS A 25 -6.19 8.12 24.58
C LYS A 25 -6.05 9.61 24.23
N ALA A 26 -7.08 10.23 23.66
CA ALA A 26 -7.01 11.60 23.14
C ALA A 26 -6.78 12.69 24.20
N SER A 27 -6.95 12.38 25.49
CA SER A 27 -6.61 13.32 26.58
C SER A 27 -5.10 13.50 26.76
N ASP A 28 -4.33 12.45 26.50
CA ASP A 28 -2.91 12.36 26.84
C ASP A 28 -2.03 12.37 25.59
N TRP A 29 -2.58 11.99 24.43
CA TRP A 29 -1.87 11.85 23.18
C TRP A 29 -2.56 12.57 22.03
N GLU A 30 -1.77 13.27 21.22
CA GLU A 30 -2.16 13.78 19.92
C GLU A 30 -1.72 12.78 18.83
N TYR A 31 -2.65 12.35 17.98
CA TYR A 31 -2.39 11.36 16.93
C TYR A 31 -2.63 11.92 15.53
N THR A 32 -1.68 11.62 14.62
CA THR A 32 -1.81 11.80 13.18
C THR A 32 -1.79 10.43 12.52
N ILE A 33 -2.86 10.10 11.80
CA ILE A 33 -3.02 8.82 11.10
C ILE A 33 -3.02 9.08 9.59
N THR A 34 -2.13 8.42 8.88
CA THR A 34 -2.11 8.41 7.41
C THR A 34 -2.32 7.01 6.86
N VAL A 35 -2.96 6.93 5.70
CA VAL A 35 -3.26 5.69 4.99
C VAL A 35 -2.78 5.77 3.56
N SER A 36 -2.08 4.73 3.13
CA SER A 36 -1.71 4.50 1.73
C SER A 36 -2.24 3.15 1.28
N ALA A 37 -2.59 3.04 0.00
CA ALA A 37 -2.94 1.76 -0.61
C ALA A 37 -2.09 1.53 -1.85
N ALA A 38 -1.46 0.37 -1.92
CA ALA A 38 -0.59 -0.01 -3.01
C ALA A 38 -1.00 -1.36 -3.61
N GLU A 39 -0.75 -1.53 -4.90
CA GLU A 39 -0.91 -2.79 -5.61
C GLU A 39 0.42 -3.24 -6.18
N ILE A 40 0.75 -4.53 -6.01
CA ILE A 40 1.85 -5.17 -6.72
C ILE A 40 1.27 -6.15 -7.71
N TYR A 41 1.34 -5.80 -8.98
CA TYR A 41 0.94 -6.65 -10.10
C TYR A 41 2.10 -6.79 -11.06
N ASN A 42 2.41 -8.04 -11.46
CA ASN A 42 3.49 -8.32 -12.40
C ASN A 42 4.84 -7.68 -12.01
N GLU A 43 5.19 -7.70 -10.71
CA GLU A 43 6.39 -7.06 -10.13
C GLU A 43 6.49 -5.54 -10.33
N VAL A 44 5.37 -4.89 -10.66
CA VAL A 44 5.23 -3.43 -10.73
C VAL A 44 4.43 -2.96 -9.53
N LEU A 45 4.97 -1.99 -8.80
CA LEU A 45 4.31 -1.33 -7.67
C LEU A 45 3.51 -0.13 -8.19
N ARG A 46 2.27 -0.02 -7.76
CA ARG A 46 1.32 1.04 -8.14
C ARG A 46 0.66 1.63 -6.92
N ASP A 47 0.37 2.93 -6.98
CA ASP A 47 -0.47 3.61 -6.01
C ASP A 47 -1.95 3.47 -6.40
N LEU A 48 -2.77 3.00 -5.46
CA LEU A 48 -4.21 2.89 -5.66
C LEU A 48 -4.95 4.19 -5.28
N LEU A 49 -4.29 5.12 -4.59
CA LEU A 49 -4.87 6.38 -4.13
C LEU A 49 -4.40 7.61 -4.92
N GLY A 50 -3.52 7.42 -5.91
CA GLY A 50 -3.07 8.48 -6.82
C GLY A 50 -4.19 8.95 -7.75
N LYS A 51 -4.18 10.25 -8.10
CA LYS A 51 -5.12 10.86 -9.06
C LYS A 51 -4.67 10.75 -10.53
N GLU A 52 -3.38 10.50 -10.76
CA GLU A 52 -2.79 10.37 -12.09
C GLU A 52 -2.25 8.96 -12.30
N PRO A 53 -2.29 8.42 -13.53
CA PRO A 53 -1.68 7.13 -13.85
C PRO A 53 -0.17 7.23 -13.58
N GLN A 54 0.28 6.60 -12.50
CA GLN A 54 1.62 6.85 -11.99
C GLN A 54 2.72 6.20 -12.82
N GLU A 55 3.85 6.91 -12.87
CA GLU A 55 5.18 6.33 -13.11
C GLU A 55 5.42 5.13 -12.19
N LYS A 56 6.27 4.19 -12.63
CA LYS A 56 6.58 2.97 -11.86
C LYS A 56 7.19 3.34 -10.51
N LEU A 57 6.48 3.07 -9.41
CA LEU A 57 6.97 3.33 -8.06
C LEU A 57 8.13 2.39 -7.69
N GLU A 58 9.08 2.91 -6.92
CA GLU A 58 10.23 2.16 -6.43
C GLU A 58 10.31 2.15 -4.91
N ILE A 59 10.84 1.07 -4.35
CA ILE A 59 11.05 0.92 -2.91
C ILE A 59 12.45 1.40 -2.58
N ARG A 60 12.59 2.33 -1.63
CA ARG A 60 13.85 2.94 -1.21
C ARG A 60 14.03 2.87 0.30
N LEU A 61 15.27 3.02 0.76
CA LEU A 61 15.58 3.18 2.18
C LEU A 61 15.29 4.62 2.61
N CYS A 62 14.63 4.80 3.74
CA CYS A 62 14.34 6.10 4.32
C CYS A 62 15.64 6.91 4.47
N PRO A 63 15.64 8.18 4.02
CA PRO A 63 16.83 9.04 4.09
C PRO A 63 17.15 9.49 5.52
N ASP A 64 16.23 9.27 6.48
CA ASP A 64 16.37 9.59 7.91
C ASP A 64 17.42 8.72 8.64
N GLY A 65 18.04 7.75 7.94
CA GLY A 65 19.02 6.86 8.53
C GLY A 65 18.41 5.76 9.41
N SER A 66 17.08 5.67 9.50
CA SER A 66 16.37 4.65 10.28
C SER A 66 16.50 3.24 9.72
N GLY A 67 16.98 3.13 8.47
CA GLY A 67 17.10 1.87 7.73
C GLY A 67 15.77 1.27 7.29
N GLN A 68 14.64 1.97 7.52
CA GLN A 68 13.32 1.51 7.11
C GLN A 68 13.10 1.67 5.61
N LEU A 69 12.16 0.91 5.06
CA LEU A 69 11.78 1.04 3.66
C LEU A 69 10.55 1.93 3.49
N TYR A 70 10.60 2.78 2.47
CA TYR A 70 9.49 3.62 2.03
C TYR A 70 9.36 3.61 0.50
N VAL A 71 8.24 4.13 0.01
CA VAL A 71 7.92 4.21 -1.40
C VAL A 71 7.74 5.70 -1.74
N PRO A 72 8.76 6.38 -2.29
CA PRO A 72 8.61 7.77 -2.70
C PRO A 72 7.50 7.90 -3.74
N GLY A 73 6.60 8.87 -3.58
CA GLY A 73 5.48 9.10 -4.48
C GLY A 73 4.24 8.24 -4.21
N LEU A 74 4.27 7.34 -3.21
CA LEU A 74 3.06 6.68 -2.74
C LEU A 74 2.19 7.70 -1.99
N THR A 75 0.94 7.88 -2.42
CA THR A 75 0.04 8.85 -1.83
C THR A 75 -0.30 8.46 -0.39
N GLU A 76 -0.20 9.43 0.52
CA GLU A 76 -0.63 9.31 1.92
C GLU A 76 -1.88 10.18 2.13
N PHE A 77 -2.99 9.56 2.51
CA PHE A 77 -4.21 10.26 2.91
C PHE A 77 -4.27 10.35 4.42
N GLN A 78 -4.33 11.58 4.95
CA GLN A 78 -4.63 11.79 6.37
C GLN A 78 -6.09 11.48 6.63
N VAL A 79 -6.34 10.70 7.69
CA VAL A 79 -7.67 10.21 8.04
C VAL A 79 -7.97 10.53 9.49
N GLN A 80 -9.18 11.03 9.76
CA GLN A 80 -9.60 11.44 11.11
C GLN A 80 -10.80 10.65 11.61
N SER A 81 -11.45 9.89 10.72
CA SER A 81 -12.66 9.13 11.03
C SER A 81 -12.73 7.82 10.25
N VAL A 82 -13.60 6.93 10.71
CA VAL A 82 -13.96 5.70 9.99
C VAL A 82 -14.61 6.02 8.64
N ASP A 83 -15.31 7.15 8.51
CA ASP A 83 -15.90 7.56 7.23
C ASP A 83 -14.83 7.94 6.20
N ASP A 84 -13.74 8.58 6.63
CA ASP A 84 -12.63 8.89 5.72
C ASP A 84 -11.94 7.62 5.23
N ILE A 85 -11.84 6.60 6.09
CA ILE A 85 -11.35 5.27 5.71
C ILE A 85 -12.24 4.64 4.64
N ASN A 86 -13.57 4.69 4.81
CA ASN A 86 -14.49 4.12 3.83
C ASN A 86 -14.35 4.81 2.47
N LYS A 87 -14.19 6.14 2.44
CA LYS A 87 -13.89 6.89 1.21
C LYS A 87 -12.58 6.46 0.57
N VAL A 88 -11.53 6.22 1.38
CA VAL A 88 -10.23 5.72 0.88
C VAL A 88 -10.39 4.34 0.24
N PHE A 89 -11.17 3.44 0.85
CA PHE A 89 -11.46 2.13 0.25
C PHE A 89 -12.26 2.24 -1.04
N GLU A 90 -13.31 3.06 -1.07
CA GLU A 90 -14.11 3.27 -2.29
C GLU A 90 -13.26 3.85 -3.43
N PHE A 91 -12.39 4.81 -3.12
CA PHE A 91 -11.48 5.40 -4.10
C PHE A 91 -10.47 4.38 -4.62
N GLY A 92 -9.79 3.66 -3.72
CA GLY A 92 -8.84 2.61 -4.09
C GLY A 92 -9.48 1.47 -4.88
N HIS A 93 -10.71 1.07 -4.52
CA HIS A 93 -11.46 0.04 -5.23
C HIS A 93 -11.86 0.49 -6.64
N THR A 94 -12.29 1.75 -6.76
CA THR A 94 -12.60 2.36 -8.06
C THR A 94 -11.36 2.35 -8.94
N ASN A 95 -10.23 2.86 -8.48
CA ASN A 95 -8.98 2.88 -9.25
C ASN A 95 -8.47 1.49 -9.62
N ARG A 96 -8.63 0.51 -8.72
CA ARG A 96 -8.31 -0.90 -9.00
C ARG A 96 -9.21 -1.51 -10.09
N THR A 97 -10.41 -0.98 -10.28
CA THR A 97 -11.43 -1.49 -11.22
C THR A 97 -11.45 -0.71 -12.55
N THR A 98 -11.25 0.61 -12.54
CA THR A 98 -11.45 1.50 -13.71
C THR A 98 -10.33 1.46 -14.73
N GLU A 99 -9.08 1.14 -14.35
CA GLU A 99 -7.97 1.09 -15.30
C GLU A 99 -8.02 -0.10 -16.27
N PHE A 100 -8.89 -1.10 -16.04
CA PHE A 100 -8.96 -2.30 -16.89
C PHE A 100 -10.40 -2.68 -17.21
N THR A 101 -10.94 -2.07 -18.27
CA THR A 101 -12.11 -2.58 -18.97
C THR A 101 -11.81 -3.98 -19.52
N ASN A 102 -12.51 -4.99 -18.99
CA ASN A 102 -12.39 -6.43 -19.25
C ASN A 102 -11.27 -7.17 -18.52
N LEU A 103 -11.57 -7.69 -17.31
CA LEU A 103 -11.39 -9.10 -16.89
C LEU A 103 -11.55 -9.18 -15.36
N ASN A 104 -12.67 -9.75 -14.89
CA ASN A 104 -13.02 -9.96 -13.47
C ASN A 104 -12.08 -10.90 -12.69
N GLU A 105 -10.86 -11.15 -13.17
CA GLU A 105 -9.92 -12.15 -12.64
C GLU A 105 -8.63 -11.51 -12.05
N HIS A 106 -8.46 -10.19 -12.16
CA HIS A 106 -7.22 -9.50 -11.76
C HIS A 106 -6.98 -9.45 -10.25
N SER A 107 -8.03 -9.37 -9.42
CA SER A 107 -7.87 -9.28 -7.95
C SER A 107 -7.24 -10.53 -7.33
N SER A 108 -7.41 -11.70 -7.96
CA SER A 108 -6.74 -12.95 -7.57
C SER A 108 -5.25 -12.99 -7.94
N ARG A 109 -4.80 -12.02 -8.74
CA ARG A 109 -3.50 -12.01 -9.42
C ARG A 109 -2.61 -10.83 -9.05
N SER A 110 -3.07 -9.96 -8.17
CA SER A 110 -2.28 -8.86 -7.62
C SER A 110 -2.27 -8.92 -6.10
N HIS A 111 -1.20 -8.44 -5.50
CA HIS A 111 -1.14 -8.23 -4.06
C HIS A 111 -1.63 -6.83 -3.75
N ALA A 112 -2.55 -6.70 -2.80
CA ALA A 112 -3.01 -5.40 -2.31
C ALA A 112 -2.42 -5.16 -0.92
N LEU A 113 -1.89 -3.97 -0.69
CA LEU A 113 -1.35 -3.55 0.60
C LEU A 113 -2.06 -2.28 1.04
N LEU A 114 -2.63 -2.33 2.23
CA LEU A 114 -3.06 -1.14 2.95
C LEU A 114 -2.05 -0.85 4.05
N ILE A 115 -1.47 0.34 4.00
CA ILE A 115 -0.41 0.77 4.89
C ILE A 115 -0.98 1.90 5.75
N VAL A 116 -1.05 1.67 7.06
CA VAL A 116 -1.55 2.65 8.02
C VAL A 116 -0.38 3.09 8.88
N THR A 117 -0.06 4.38 8.85
CA THR A 117 0.99 4.98 9.67
C THR A 117 0.33 5.79 10.78
N VAL A 118 0.69 5.49 12.02
CA VAL A 118 0.16 6.16 13.22
C VAL A 118 1.32 6.88 13.90
N ARG A 119 1.26 8.20 13.94
CA ARG A 119 2.22 9.05 14.64
C ARG A 119 1.53 9.63 15.86
N GLY A 120 2.10 9.43 17.04
CA GLY A 120 1.55 9.91 18.31
C GLY A 120 2.54 10.79 19.06
N VAL A 121 2.06 11.86 19.68
CA VAL A 121 2.83 12.74 20.55
C VAL A 121 2.15 12.79 21.92
N ASP A 122 2.88 12.44 22.97
CA ASP A 122 2.43 12.58 24.35
C ASP A 122 2.41 14.07 24.72
N CYS A 123 1.25 14.58 25.10
CA CYS A 123 1.04 16.00 25.42
C CYS A 123 1.80 16.44 26.69
N SER A 124 2.08 15.51 27.60
CA SER A 124 2.73 15.80 28.89
C SER A 124 4.25 15.73 28.81
N THR A 125 4.79 14.76 28.07
CA THR A 125 6.23 14.49 27.99
C THR A 125 6.86 14.97 26.68
N GLY A 126 6.05 15.25 25.66
CA GLY A 126 6.51 15.51 24.30
C GLY A 126 7.07 14.27 23.59
N LEU A 127 6.91 13.08 24.19
CA LEU A 127 7.41 11.82 23.63
C LEU A 127 6.70 11.50 22.32
N ARG A 128 7.48 11.25 21.27
CA ARG A 128 6.96 10.94 19.94
C ARG A 128 7.09 9.46 19.64
N THR A 129 6.05 8.88 19.07
CA THR A 129 6.02 7.47 18.68
C THR A 129 5.47 7.32 17.27
N THR A 130 6.02 6.38 16.50
CA THR A 130 5.56 6.06 15.15
C THR A 130 5.35 4.55 15.05
N GLY A 131 4.15 4.14 14.64
CA GLY A 131 3.78 2.77 14.37
C GLY A 131 3.28 2.60 12.93
N LYS A 132 3.52 1.42 12.35
CA LYS A 132 3.06 1.07 11.01
C LYS A 132 2.29 -0.25 11.06
N LEU A 133 1.05 -0.24 10.58
CA LEU A 133 0.23 -1.42 10.40
C LEU A 133 0.12 -1.70 8.89
N ASN A 134 0.67 -2.84 8.46
CA ASN A 134 0.54 -3.32 7.09
C ASN A 134 -0.53 -4.42 7.04
N LEU A 135 -1.60 -4.17 6.30
CA LEU A 135 -2.65 -5.14 6.02
C LEU A 135 -2.50 -5.60 4.56
N VAL A 136 -2.11 -6.86 4.38
CA VAL A 136 -1.69 -7.40 3.09
C VAL A 136 -2.69 -8.46 2.63
N ASP A 137 -3.28 -8.26 1.46
CA ASP A 137 -4.07 -9.27 0.74
C ASP A 137 -3.18 -9.84 -0.38
N LEU A 138 -2.76 -11.10 -0.21
CA LEU A 138 -1.85 -11.75 -1.14
C LEU A 138 -2.63 -12.31 -2.34
N ALA A 139 -1.99 -12.29 -3.51
CA ALA A 139 -2.47 -13.00 -4.68
C ALA A 139 -2.62 -14.51 -4.43
N GLY A 140 -3.40 -15.17 -5.29
CA GLY A 140 -3.66 -16.60 -5.25
C GLY A 140 -2.38 -17.43 -5.21
N SER A 141 -2.37 -18.45 -4.36
CA SER A 141 -1.22 -19.36 -4.18
C SER A 141 -1.24 -20.55 -5.12
N GLU A 142 -2.20 -20.62 -6.04
CA GLU A 142 -2.35 -21.72 -6.98
C GLU A 142 -1.19 -21.79 -7.99
N ARG A 143 -0.81 -23.03 -8.29
CA ARG A 143 0.30 -23.30 -9.19
C ARG A 143 -0.11 -23.13 -10.65
N VAL A 144 0.73 -22.42 -11.41
CA VAL A 144 0.61 -22.23 -12.87
C VAL A 144 0.38 -23.53 -13.64
N GLY A 145 1.00 -24.63 -13.23
CA GLY A 145 0.89 -25.92 -13.93
C GLY A 145 -0.51 -26.52 -13.97
N LYS A 146 -1.45 -26.04 -13.15
CA LYS A 146 -2.86 -26.46 -13.16
C LYS A 146 -3.81 -25.44 -13.80
N SER A 147 -3.35 -24.22 -14.07
CA SER A 147 -4.22 -23.16 -14.59
C SER A 147 -4.51 -23.28 -16.09
N GLY A 148 -3.75 -24.11 -16.82
CA GLY A 148 -3.88 -24.23 -18.28
C GLY A 148 -3.59 -22.94 -19.03
N ALA A 149 -2.88 -21.99 -18.39
CA ALA A 149 -2.61 -20.68 -18.96
C ALA A 149 -1.58 -20.74 -20.10
N GLU A 150 -1.89 -20.09 -21.23
CA GLU A 150 -1.00 -19.97 -22.38
C GLU A 150 -0.62 -18.51 -22.66
N GLY A 151 0.48 -18.29 -23.38
CA GLY A 151 0.87 -16.97 -23.87
C GLY A 151 1.13 -15.92 -22.78
N SER A 152 0.48 -14.76 -22.87
CA SER A 152 0.62 -13.65 -21.90
C SER A 152 0.15 -14.02 -20.50
N ARG A 153 -0.91 -14.82 -20.39
CA ARG A 153 -1.44 -15.30 -19.10
C ARG A 153 -0.47 -16.24 -18.38
N LEU A 154 0.33 -17.02 -19.12
CA LEU A 154 1.37 -17.85 -18.54
C LEU A 154 2.47 -16.99 -17.89
N ARG A 155 2.93 -15.94 -18.59
CA ARG A 155 3.94 -15.01 -18.05
C ARG A 155 3.43 -14.30 -16.80
N GLU A 156 2.18 -13.83 -16.83
CA GLU A 156 1.52 -13.23 -15.67
C GLU A 156 1.47 -14.20 -14.48
N ALA A 157 0.99 -15.43 -14.70
CA ALA A 157 0.93 -16.46 -13.67
C ALA A 157 2.32 -16.83 -13.10
N GLN A 158 3.37 -16.78 -13.93
CA GLN A 158 4.76 -16.95 -13.49
C GLN A 158 5.22 -15.80 -12.58
N HIS A 159 4.88 -14.55 -12.90
CA HIS A 159 5.26 -13.40 -12.08
C HIS A 159 4.53 -13.35 -10.73
N ILE A 160 3.27 -13.77 -10.69
CA ILE A 160 2.52 -13.91 -9.43
C ILE A 160 3.19 -14.95 -8.55
N ASN A 161 3.44 -16.14 -9.11
CA ASN A 161 4.12 -17.20 -8.38
C ASN A 161 5.56 -16.84 -8.01
N LYS A 162 6.23 -15.95 -8.74
CA LYS A 162 7.56 -15.44 -8.39
C LYS A 162 7.53 -14.74 -7.02
N SER A 163 6.58 -13.84 -6.79
CA SER A 163 6.48 -13.10 -5.53
C SER A 163 6.19 -14.01 -4.31
N LEU A 164 5.29 -14.99 -4.46
CA LEU A 164 5.01 -15.97 -3.41
C LEU A 164 6.14 -16.98 -3.22
N SER A 165 6.84 -17.37 -4.29
CA SER A 165 8.03 -18.22 -4.20
C SER A 165 9.16 -17.49 -3.47
N ALA A 166 9.41 -16.22 -3.81
CA ALA A 166 10.37 -15.38 -3.10
C ALA A 166 10.02 -15.23 -1.61
N LEU A 167 8.74 -15.09 -1.28
CA LEU A 167 8.28 -15.11 0.12
C LEU A 167 8.61 -16.45 0.79
N GLY A 168 8.42 -17.57 0.09
CA GLY A 168 8.84 -18.90 0.53
C GLY A 168 10.34 -18.99 0.82
N ASP A 169 11.17 -18.45 -0.06
CA ASP A 169 12.63 -18.44 0.07
C ASP A 169 13.08 -17.58 1.26
N VAL A 170 12.47 -16.40 1.44
CA VAL A 170 12.71 -15.52 2.59
C VAL A 170 12.41 -16.25 3.90
N ILE A 171 11.24 -16.89 4.01
CA ILE A 171 10.84 -17.64 5.20
C ILE A 171 11.81 -18.80 5.47
N ALA A 172 12.24 -19.51 4.42
CA ALA A 172 13.21 -20.60 4.56
C ALA A 172 14.59 -20.10 5.02
N ALA A 173 15.05 -18.97 4.50
CA ALA A 173 16.31 -18.33 4.89
C ALA A 173 16.27 -17.83 6.35
N LEU A 174 15.18 -17.17 6.75
CA LEU A 174 14.95 -16.69 8.12
C LEU A 174 14.94 -17.85 9.12
N ARG A 175 14.17 -18.91 8.84
CA ARG A 175 14.12 -20.11 9.69
C ARG A 175 15.50 -20.75 9.87
N SER A 176 16.28 -20.79 8.79
CA SER A 176 17.63 -21.38 8.80
C SER A 176 18.69 -20.43 9.33
N ARG A 177 18.31 -19.21 9.78
CA ARG A 177 19.20 -18.14 10.27
C ARG A 177 20.37 -17.87 9.32
N GLN A 178 20.08 -17.86 8.02
CA GLN A 178 21.10 -17.56 7.01
C GLN A 178 21.59 -16.12 7.16
N GLY A 179 22.87 -15.88 6.93
CA GLY A 179 23.45 -14.53 6.99
C GLY A 179 22.88 -13.57 5.93
N HIS A 180 22.40 -14.09 4.80
CA HIS A 180 21.75 -13.32 3.74
C HIS A 180 20.32 -13.82 3.54
N VAL A 181 19.35 -12.91 3.63
CA VAL A 181 17.93 -13.19 3.39
C VAL A 181 17.51 -12.48 2.08
N PRO A 182 16.93 -13.19 1.10
CA PRO A 182 16.75 -12.67 -0.26
C PRO A 182 15.50 -11.78 -0.43
N PHE A 183 15.33 -10.76 0.43
CA PHE A 183 14.18 -9.85 0.38
C PHE A 183 14.02 -9.15 -0.98
N ARG A 184 15.11 -8.91 -1.70
CA ARG A 184 15.11 -8.21 -3.00
C ARG A 184 14.64 -9.07 -4.18
N ASN A 185 14.36 -10.36 -3.99
CA ASN A 185 13.94 -11.24 -5.09
C ASN A 185 12.55 -10.91 -5.64
N SER A 186 11.72 -10.19 -4.87
CA SER A 186 10.45 -9.63 -5.34
C SER A 186 10.15 -8.28 -4.71
N LYS A 187 9.30 -7.47 -5.36
CA LYS A 187 8.82 -6.19 -4.77
C LYS A 187 8.03 -6.43 -3.48
N LEU A 188 7.25 -7.51 -3.42
CA LEU A 188 6.47 -7.88 -2.25
C LEU A 188 7.37 -8.14 -1.04
N THR A 189 8.35 -9.05 -1.18
CA THR A 189 9.26 -9.39 -0.09
C THR A 189 10.13 -8.21 0.32
N TYR A 190 10.49 -7.33 -0.63
CA TYR A 190 11.27 -6.15 -0.30
C TYR A 190 10.43 -5.15 0.49
N LEU A 191 9.20 -4.87 0.06
CA LEU A 191 8.29 -3.97 0.77
C LEU A 191 7.94 -4.48 2.18
N LEU A 192 7.86 -5.80 2.35
CA LEU A 192 7.57 -6.46 3.61
C LEU A 192 8.80 -6.80 4.45
N GLN A 193 10.00 -6.38 4.05
CA GLN A 193 11.24 -6.70 4.76
C GLN A 193 11.13 -6.34 6.24
N ASP A 194 10.65 -5.13 6.56
CA ASP A 194 10.50 -4.66 7.95
C ASP A 194 9.41 -5.44 8.71
N SER A 195 8.44 -6.04 8.00
CA SER A 195 7.40 -6.88 8.60
C SER A 195 7.83 -8.33 8.79
N LEU A 196 8.83 -8.80 8.05
CA LEU A 196 9.30 -10.20 8.07
C LEU A 196 10.66 -10.36 8.76
N SER A 197 11.39 -9.27 8.94
CA SER A 197 12.64 -9.20 9.67
C SER A 197 12.72 -7.90 10.45
N GLY A 198 13.14 -7.99 11.70
CA GLY A 198 13.27 -6.83 12.58
C GLY A 198 12.17 -6.75 13.61
N ASP A 199 11.85 -5.51 13.96
CA ASP A 199 10.93 -5.13 15.02
C ASP A 199 9.50 -5.01 14.48
N SER A 200 8.83 -6.16 14.37
CA SER A 200 7.44 -6.23 13.92
C SER A 200 6.70 -7.38 14.57
N LYS A 201 5.38 -7.22 14.67
CA LYS A 201 4.45 -8.27 15.07
C LYS A 201 3.69 -8.70 13.83
N THR A 202 3.91 -9.95 13.43
CA THR A 202 3.42 -10.43 12.13
C THR A 202 2.47 -11.60 12.34
N LEU A 203 1.23 -11.41 11.90
CA LEU A 203 0.19 -12.43 11.89
C LEU A 203 -0.07 -12.86 10.45
N MET A 204 0.01 -14.16 10.19
CA MET A 204 -0.40 -14.74 8.92
C MET A 204 -1.73 -15.48 9.09
N VAL A 205 -2.73 -15.12 8.29
CA VAL A 205 -4.00 -15.84 8.20
C VAL A 205 -3.99 -16.69 6.94
N VAL A 206 -4.13 -18.01 7.08
CA VAL A 206 -4.14 -18.93 5.95
C VAL A 206 -5.56 -19.39 5.67
N GLN A 207 -6.05 -19.05 4.48
CA GLN A 207 -7.38 -19.43 4.00
C GLN A 207 -7.28 -20.76 3.25
N VAL A 208 -8.11 -21.73 3.63
CA VAL A 208 -8.15 -23.06 3.04
C VAL A 208 -9.55 -23.42 2.58
N SER A 209 -9.64 -24.26 1.55
CA SER A 209 -10.92 -24.74 1.04
C SER A 209 -11.19 -26.16 1.54
N PRO A 210 -12.40 -26.45 2.05
CA PRO A 210 -12.79 -27.81 2.46
C PRO A 210 -13.17 -28.71 1.28
N VAL A 211 -13.19 -28.17 0.05
CA VAL A 211 -13.65 -28.88 -1.14
C VAL A 211 -12.59 -29.86 -1.61
N GLU A 212 -12.98 -31.11 -1.88
CA GLU A 212 -12.07 -32.22 -2.22
C GLU A 212 -11.14 -31.91 -3.42
N LYS A 213 -11.67 -31.27 -4.47
CA LYS A 213 -10.86 -30.84 -5.63
C LYS A 213 -9.72 -29.87 -5.28
N ASN A 214 -9.79 -29.19 -4.13
CA ASN A 214 -8.78 -28.26 -3.65
C ASN A 214 -7.82 -28.87 -2.63
N THR A 215 -7.96 -30.15 -2.27
CA THR A 215 -7.16 -30.82 -1.21
C THR A 215 -5.66 -30.60 -1.37
N SER A 216 -5.14 -30.69 -2.60
CA SER A 216 -3.70 -30.47 -2.83
C SER A 216 -3.25 -29.04 -2.53
N GLU A 217 -4.04 -28.03 -2.90
CA GLU A 217 -3.69 -26.62 -2.65
C GLU A 217 -3.82 -26.32 -1.16
N THR A 218 -4.89 -26.82 -0.52
CA THR A 218 -5.06 -26.75 0.94
C THR A 218 -3.84 -27.33 1.67
N LEU A 219 -3.35 -28.51 1.26
CA LEU A 219 -2.16 -29.11 1.85
C LEU A 219 -0.90 -28.25 1.67
N TYR A 220 -0.73 -27.64 0.49
CA TYR A 220 0.40 -26.74 0.24
C TYR A 220 0.34 -25.48 1.12
N SER A 221 -0.83 -24.85 1.23
CA SER A 221 -1.04 -23.67 2.07
C SER A 221 -0.77 -23.97 3.54
N LEU A 222 -1.25 -25.11 4.07
CA LEU A 222 -0.98 -25.53 5.44
C LEU A 222 0.49 -25.83 5.70
N LYS A 223 1.17 -26.54 4.78
CA LYS A 223 2.62 -26.77 4.88
C LYS A 223 3.42 -25.47 4.82
N PHE A 224 2.95 -24.47 4.07
CA PHE A 224 3.58 -23.16 4.07
C PHE A 224 3.38 -22.44 5.40
N ALA A 225 2.15 -22.45 5.95
CA ALA A 225 1.84 -21.91 7.27
C ALA A 225 2.73 -22.52 8.37
N GLU A 226 2.92 -23.84 8.34
CA GLU A 226 3.81 -24.55 9.26
C GLU A 226 5.25 -24.02 9.20
N ARG A 227 5.78 -23.76 8.00
CA ARG A 227 7.10 -23.16 7.84
C ARG A 227 7.15 -21.72 8.37
N VAL A 228 6.13 -20.91 8.08
CA VAL A 228 6.06 -19.51 8.56
C VAL A 228 6.03 -19.46 10.09
N ARG A 229 5.23 -20.34 10.73
CA ARG A 229 5.13 -20.44 12.21
C ARG A 229 6.47 -20.69 12.90
N SER A 230 7.42 -21.35 12.22
CA SER A 230 8.74 -21.65 12.79
C SER A 230 9.74 -20.49 12.69
N VAL A 231 9.35 -19.35 12.11
CA VAL A 231 10.16 -18.13 12.09
C VAL A 231 9.92 -17.35 13.38
N GLU A 232 10.99 -17.12 14.14
CA GLU A 232 10.98 -16.28 15.33
C GLU A 232 11.42 -14.87 14.94
N LEU A 233 10.52 -13.89 15.10
CA LEU A 233 10.88 -12.49 15.03
C LEU A 233 11.49 -12.07 16.37
N GLY A 234 12.45 -11.14 16.35
CA GLY A 234 13.05 -10.60 17.56
C GLY A 234 12.02 -9.90 18.46
N PRO A 235 12.38 -9.56 19.72
CA PRO A 235 11.50 -8.82 20.61
C PRO A 235 11.11 -7.48 19.98
N GLY A 236 9.83 -7.15 20.04
CA GLY A 236 9.35 -5.87 19.52
C GLY A 236 9.87 -4.71 20.37
N LEU A 237 10.53 -3.73 19.76
CA LEU A 237 10.92 -2.47 20.37
C LEU A 237 9.82 -1.42 20.14
N ARG A 238 9.68 -0.50 21.09
CA ARG A 238 8.85 0.69 20.88
C ARG A 238 9.76 1.81 20.38
N ARG A 239 9.49 2.32 19.18
CA ARG A 239 10.16 3.54 18.70
C ARG A 239 9.58 4.74 19.42
N ALA A 240 10.39 5.31 20.29
CA ALA A 240 10.04 6.48 21.08
C ALA A 240 11.22 7.47 21.03
N GLU A 241 10.95 8.68 20.57
CA GLU A 241 11.95 9.74 20.42
C GLU A 241 11.53 10.96 21.24
N LEU A 242 12.48 11.57 21.94
CA LEU A 242 12.32 12.92 22.51
C LEU A 242 12.96 13.92 21.55
N GLY A 243 12.18 14.79 20.89
CA GLY A 243 12.73 15.90 20.11
C GLY A 243 11.97 16.28 18.83
N SER A 244 12.31 17.45 18.27
CA SER A 244 11.75 18.00 17.04
C SER A 244 12.17 17.18 15.81
N TRP A 245 11.24 16.97 14.87
CA TRP A 245 11.58 16.66 13.48
C TRP A 245 12.58 17.72 13.03
N SER A 246 13.68 17.34 12.37
CA SER A 246 14.52 18.30 11.65
C SER A 246 13.61 19.02 10.66
N SER A 247 13.51 20.34 10.79
CA SER A 247 12.67 21.20 9.95
C SER A 247 13.09 21.12 8.48
N GLN A 248 12.60 20.10 7.79
CA GLN A 248 12.70 19.97 6.33
C GLN A 248 11.52 19.17 5.77
N GLU A 249 10.34 19.35 6.34
CA GLU A 249 9.06 19.01 5.70
C GLU A 249 8.24 20.29 5.56
N HIS A 250 8.71 21.19 4.69
CA HIS A 250 7.85 22.15 4.00
C HIS A 250 7.69 21.61 2.58
N LEU A 251 6.96 20.49 2.44
CA LEU A 251 6.30 20.19 1.17
C LEU A 251 5.02 21.02 1.20
N GLU A 252 5.07 22.14 0.50
CA GLU A 252 3.94 23.06 0.34
C GLU A 252 2.70 22.29 -0.12
N TRP A 253 1.72 22.24 0.77
CA TRP A 253 0.35 21.86 0.50
C TRP A 253 -0.32 23.00 -0.27
N GLU A 254 -0.51 22.85 -1.59
CA GLU A 254 -1.50 23.64 -2.32
C GLU A 254 -2.81 22.85 -2.44
N PRO A 255 -3.93 23.34 -1.88
CA PRO A 255 -5.23 22.72 -2.12
C PRO A 255 -5.66 23.03 -3.55
N ALA A 256 -5.51 22.06 -4.44
CA ALA A 256 -6.12 22.11 -5.78
C ALA A 256 -7.64 21.95 -5.67
N CYS A 257 -8.32 23.04 -5.31
CA CYS A 257 -9.76 23.20 -5.48
C CYS A 257 -10.06 24.68 -5.75
N GLN A 258 -9.72 25.16 -6.95
CA GLN A 258 -10.31 26.37 -7.50
C GLN A 258 -11.34 25.96 -8.56
N THR A 259 -12.61 26.20 -8.23
CA THR A 259 -13.74 26.20 -9.16
C THR A 259 -13.43 27.05 -10.40
N PRO A 260 -13.69 26.58 -11.63
CA PRO A 260 -13.50 27.41 -12.82
C PRO A 260 -14.52 28.54 -12.83
N GLN A 261 -14.04 29.79 -12.78
CA GLN A 261 -14.86 30.95 -13.10
C GLN A 261 -15.11 31.01 -14.62
N PRO A 262 -16.32 31.40 -15.07
CA PRO A 262 -16.62 31.50 -16.49
C PRO A 262 -15.91 32.72 -17.11
N SER A 263 -15.07 32.48 -18.11
CA SER A 263 -14.41 33.53 -18.87
C SER A 263 -15.40 34.26 -19.77
N ALA A 264 -15.70 35.52 -19.42
CA ALA A 264 -16.46 36.43 -20.25
C ALA A 264 -15.61 36.86 -21.47
N ARG A 265 -16.12 36.57 -22.66
CA ARG A 265 -15.64 37.14 -23.92
C ARG A 265 -15.86 38.66 -23.91
N ALA A 266 -14.78 39.43 -24.03
CA ALA A 266 -14.85 40.83 -24.44
C ALA A 266 -14.02 41.01 -25.72
N HIS A 267 -14.72 41.37 -26.79
CA HIS A 267 -14.16 41.79 -28.06
C HIS A 267 -13.62 43.23 -27.93
N SER A 268 -12.40 43.48 -28.40
CA SER A 268 -11.94 44.83 -28.75
C SER A 268 -11.09 44.77 -30.01
N ALA A 269 -11.61 45.38 -31.07
CA ALA A 269 -11.01 45.51 -32.39
C ALA A 269 -9.83 46.50 -32.40
N PRO A 270 -8.89 46.39 -33.36
CA PRO A 270 -7.81 47.35 -33.52
C PRO A 270 -8.23 48.56 -34.39
N SER A 271 -7.66 49.71 -34.05
CA SER A 271 -7.86 51.02 -34.63
C SER A 271 -7.16 51.22 -35.99
N SER A 272 -7.90 51.87 -36.89
CA SER A 272 -7.57 52.74 -38.03
C SER A 272 -6.11 53.11 -38.36
N GLY A 273 -5.79 53.12 -39.66
CA GLY A 273 -4.66 53.86 -40.23
C GLY A 273 -4.45 53.76 -41.75
N THR A 274 -5.26 54.51 -42.52
CA THR A 274 -4.92 55.24 -43.78
C THR A 274 -4.19 54.59 -44.97
N SER A 275 -4.97 54.38 -46.04
CA SER A 275 -4.85 54.81 -47.45
C SER A 275 -3.50 55.10 -48.16
N SER A 276 -3.53 54.68 -49.44
CA SER A 276 -3.01 55.28 -50.69
C SER A 276 -1.60 54.95 -51.21
N ARG A 277 -1.59 54.07 -52.23
CA ARG A 277 -0.80 54.11 -53.48
C ARG A 277 -0.79 55.53 -54.13
N PRO A 278 0.09 55.89 -55.08
CA PRO A 278 0.57 55.05 -56.21
C PRO A 278 2.02 55.31 -56.69
N GLY A 279 2.47 54.58 -57.72
CA GLY A 279 3.51 55.06 -58.63
C GLY A 279 4.41 53.99 -59.25
N SER A 280 4.12 53.70 -60.53
CA SER A 280 4.99 53.17 -61.60
C SER A 280 5.50 51.72 -61.53
#